data_AF-A0A9D4BSB1-F1
#
_entry.id   AF-A0A9D4BSB1-F1
#
_cell.length_a   1.000
_cell.length_b   1.000
_cell.length_c   1.000
_cell.angle_alpha   90.00
_cell.angle_beta   90.00
_cell.angle_gamma   90.00
#
_symmetry.space_group_name_H-M   'P 1'
#
loop_
_entity.id
_entity.type
_entity.pdbx_description
1 polymer ?
#
loop_
_entity_poly.entity_id
_entity_poly.type
_entity_poly.pdbx_seq_one_letter_code
_entity_poly.pdbx_strand_id
1 'polypeptide(L)' 'MLLLFITAIKCIEGDAALVEADVIRHARGQQPSKQKRKARTNHQTTLLTLCQQYTKGEKTIREFLHEIRYSIRL' A
#
# COMPACT_ATOMS: atom_id res chain seq x y z
N MET A 1 -19.39 6.65 -11.66
CA MET A 1 -19.04 5.21 -11.50
C MET A 1 -17.89 4.78 -12.41
N LEU A 2 -17.95 4.99 -13.74
CA LEU A 2 -16.88 4.63 -14.68
C LEU A 2 -15.46 5.18 -14.33
N LEU A 3 -15.37 6.42 -13.85
CA LEU A 3 -14.10 7.05 -13.44
C LEU A 3 -13.42 6.34 -12.26
N LEU A 4 -14.19 5.74 -11.35
CA LEU A 4 -13.64 4.99 -10.21
C LEU A 4 -13.00 3.69 -10.67
N PHE A 5 -13.63 2.99 -11.63
CA PHE A 5 -13.09 1.75 -12.19
C PHE A 5 -11.79 2.00 -12.97
N ILE A 6 -11.73 3.04 -13.79
CA ILE A 6 -10.52 3.38 -14.55
C ILE A 6 -9.36 3.74 -13.59
N THR A 7 -9.66 4.49 -12.52
CA THR A 7 -8.67 4.83 -11.51
C THR A 7 -8.15 3.59 -10.79
N ALA A 8 -9.05 2.68 -10.39
CA ALA A 8 -8.67 1.44 -9.72
C ALA A 8 -7.77 0.55 -10.61
N ILE A 9 -8.12 0.41 -11.90
CA ILE A 9 -7.32 -0.37 -12.86
C ILE A 9 -5.90 0.21 -12.97
N LYS A 10 -5.78 1.54 -13.13
CA LYS A 10 -4.47 2.20 -13.22
C LYS A 10 -3.62 2.02 -11.96
N CYS A 11 -4.23 2.04 -10.78
CA CYS A 11 -3.53 1.77 -9.53
C CYS A 11 -3.00 0.33 -9.50
N ILE A 12 -3.82 -0.65 -9.89
CA ILE A 12 -3.43 -2.07 -9.93
C ILE A 12 -2.29 -2.31 -10.93
N GLU A 13 -2.37 -1.69 -12.12
CA GLU A 13 -1.31 -1.77 -13.14
C GLU A 13 0.01 -1.17 -12.64
N GLY A 14 -0.05 -0.02 -11.96
CA GLY A 14 1.12 0.61 -11.34
C GLY A 14 1.76 -0.28 -10.26
N ASP A 15 0.95 -0.86 -9.39
CA ASP A 15 1.42 -1.78 -8.35
C ASP A 15 2.05 -3.04 -8.95
N ALA A 16 1.46 -3.59 -10.01
CA ALA A 16 2.01 -4.76 -10.71
C ALA A 16 3.40 -4.49 -11.28
N ALA A 17 3.62 -3.32 -11.91
CA ALA A 17 4.92 -2.91 -12.42
C ALA A 17 5.96 -2.73 -11.30
N LEU A 18 5.55 -2.21 -10.13
CA LEU A 18 6.42 -2.08 -8.97
C LEU A 18 6.84 -3.45 -8.40
N VAL A 19 5.91 -4.41 -8.34
CA VAL A 19 6.17 -5.79 -7.91
C VAL A 19 7.14 -6.47 -8.86
N GLU A 20 6.93 -6.37 -10.18
CA GLU A 20 7.83 -6.93 -11.18
C GLU A 20 9.26 -6.37 -11.04
N ALA A 21 9.38 -5.05 -10.86
CA ALA A 21 10.67 -4.40 -10.65
C ALA A 21 11.35 -4.88 -9.35
N ASP A 22 10.59 -5.13 -8.27
CA ASP A 22 11.11 -5.68 -7.02
C ASP A 22 11.61 -7.13 -7.18
N VAL A 23 10.88 -7.96 -7.94
CA VAL A 23 11.29 -9.34 -8.25
C VAL A 23 12.61 -9.34 -9.03
N ILE A 24 12.74 -8.49 -10.05
CA ILE A 24 13.98 -8.36 -10.84
C ILE A 24 15.14 -7.88 -9.96
N ARG A 25 14.92 -6.86 -9.12
CA ARG A 25 15.94 -6.38 -8.16
C ARG A 25 16.40 -7.50 -7.23
N HIS A 26 15.45 -8.26 -6.69
CA HIS A 26 15.75 -9.38 -5.80
C HIS A 26 16.55 -10.47 -6.51
N ALA A 27 16.17 -10.85 -7.75
CA ALA A 27 16.90 -11.82 -8.56
C ALA A 27 18.35 -11.38 -8.87
N ARG A 28 18.61 -10.07 -8.91
CA ARG A 28 19.96 -9.48 -9.08
C ARG A 28 20.73 -9.32 -7.76
N GLY A 29 20.21 -9.82 -6.64
CA GLY A 29 20.83 -9.67 -5.31
C GLY A 29 20.75 -8.25 -4.74
N GLN A 30 20.00 -7.35 -5.38
CA GLN A 30 19.87 -5.96 -4.96
C GLN A 30 18.80 -5.86 -3.88
N GLN A 31 19.19 -6.13 -2.63
CA GLN A 31 18.28 -6.01 -1.51
C GLN A 31 18.01 -4.53 -1.16
N PRO A 32 16.79 -4.18 -0.72
CA PRO A 32 16.52 -2.85 -0.20
C PRO A 32 17.38 -2.58 1.03
N SER A 33 17.81 -1.32 1.20
CA SER A 33 18.54 -0.91 2.41
C SER A 33 17.75 -1.22 3.68
N LYS A 34 18.44 -1.39 4.81
CA LYS A 34 17.79 -1.63 6.12
C LYS A 34 16.71 -0.59 6.44
N GLN A 35 16.94 0.68 6.09
CA GLN A 35 15.97 1.76 6.26
C GLN A 35 14.72 1.56 5.39
N LYS A 36 14.89 1.20 4.10
CA LYS A 36 13.76 0.90 3.21
C LYS A 36 12.94 -0.30 3.68
N ARG A 37 13.60 -1.35 4.16
CA ARG A 37 12.93 -2.52 4.76
C ARG A 37 12.11 -2.12 5.99
N LYS A 38 12.68 -1.35 6.91
CA LYS A 38 11.98 -0.87 8.11
C LYS A 38 10.79 0.02 7.76
N ALA A 39 10.96 0.95 6.81
CA ALA A 39 9.88 1.82 6.35
C ALA A 39 8.72 1.00 5.74
N ARG A 40 9.04 0.00 4.90
CA ARG A 40 8.05 -0.92 4.35
C ARG A 40 7.32 -1.70 5.45
N THR A 41 8.03 -2.27 6.41
CA THR A 41 7.41 -3.01 7.53
C THR A 41 6.48 -2.10 8.33
N ASN A 42 6.91 -0.89 8.69
CA ASN A 42 6.07 0.06 9.41
C ASN A 42 4.81 0.40 8.60
N HIS A 43 4.96 0.64 7.31
CA HIS A 43 3.85 0.94 6.42
C HIS A 43 2.84 -0.22 6.34
N GLN A 44 3.32 -1.46 6.17
CA GLN A 44 2.48 -2.66 6.17
C GLN A 44 1.75 -2.84 7.51
N THR A 45 2.42 -2.63 8.63
CA THR A 45 1.80 -2.69 9.96
C THR A 45 0.71 -1.64 10.12
N THR A 46 0.96 -0.39 9.73
CA THR A 46 -0.05 0.68 9.78
C THR A 46 -1.29 0.32 8.96
N LEU A 47 -1.10 -0.18 7.74
CA LEU A 47 -2.22 -0.60 6.89
C LEU A 47 -3.02 -1.75 7.49
N LEU A 48 -2.35 -2.78 8.01
CA LEU A 48 -3.01 -3.89 8.68
C LEU A 48 -3.85 -3.40 9.87
N THR A 49 -3.31 -2.50 10.69
CA THR A 49 -4.02 -1.90 11.81
C THR A 49 -5.25 -1.13 11.35
N LEU A 50 -5.12 -0.26 10.32
CA LEU A 50 -6.24 0.51 9.79
C LEU A 50 -7.36 -0.40 9.23
N CYS A 51 -6.98 -1.46 8.51
CA CYS A 51 -7.93 -2.45 8.02
C CYS A 51 -8.64 -3.17 9.16
N GLN A 52 -7.92 -3.57 10.22
CA GLN A 52 -8.51 -4.22 11.39
C GLN A 52 -9.46 -3.30 12.14
N GLN A 53 -9.12 -2.02 12.31
CA GLN A 53 -9.99 -1.04 12.95
C GLN A 53 -11.29 -0.85 12.16
N TYR A 54 -11.20 -0.80 10.83
CA TYR A 54 -12.37 -0.73 9.96
C TYR A 54 -13.24 -2.00 10.05
N THR A 55 -12.65 -3.19 9.96
CA THR A 55 -13.41 -4.45 10.00
C THR A 55 -14.06 -4.73 11.36
N LYS A 56 -13.50 -4.19 12.44
CA LYS A 56 -14.08 -4.24 13.80
C LYS A 56 -15.14 -3.16 14.05
N GLY A 57 -15.35 -2.23 13.11
CA GLY A 57 -16.27 -1.10 13.28
C GLY A 57 -15.74 0.01 14.21
N GLU A 58 -14.45 -0.01 14.57
CA GLU A 58 -13.81 1.03 15.40
C GLU A 58 -13.61 2.34 14.61
N LYS A 59 -13.56 2.26 13.28
CA LYS A 59 -13.50 3.40 12.36
C LYS A 59 -14.57 3.28 11.28
N THR A 60 -15.19 4.41 10.93
CA THR A 60 -16.05 4.52 9.75
C THR A 60 -15.22 4.43 8.47
N ILE A 61 -15.87 4.09 7.35
CA ILE A 61 -15.19 4.07 6.04
C ILE A 61 -14.56 5.41 5.68
N ARG A 62 -15.15 6.53 6.12
CA ARG A 62 -14.62 7.88 5.87
C ARG A 62 -13.32 8.11 6.64
N GLU A 63 -13.27 7.71 7.91
CA GLU A 63 -12.07 7.81 8.74
C GLU A 63 -10.97 6.87 8.24
N PHE A 64 -11.32 5.65 7.84
CA PHE A 64 -10.38 4.71 7.22
C PHE A 64 -9.75 5.29 5.96
N LEU A 65 -10.56 5.82 5.02
CA LEU A 65 -10.06 6.42 3.78
C LEU A 65 -9.24 7.69 4.04
N HIS A 66 -9.63 8.49 5.03
CA HIS A 66 -8.86 9.66 5.45
C HIS A 66 -7.48 9.24 5.95
N GLU A 67 -7.40 8.31 6.91
CA GLU A 67 -6.14 7.83 7.48
C GLU A 67 -5.23 7.16 6.44
N ILE A 68 -5.81 6.40 5.51
CA ILE A 68 -5.09 5.84 4.38
C ILE A 68 -4.44 6.94 3.54
N ARG A 69 -5.14 8.04 3.25
CA ARG A 69 -4.59 9.14 2.47
C ARG A 69 -3.36 9.78 3.13
N TYR A 70 -3.32 9.85 4.46
CA TYR A 70 -2.18 10.44 5.19
C TYR A 70 -1.05 9.43 5.45
N SER A 71 -1.39 8.15 5.60
CA SER A 71 -0.44 7.07 5.88
C SER A 71 0.22 6.50 4.61
N ILE A 72 -0.50 6.56 3.49
CA ILE A 72 -0.04 6.24 2.14
C ILE A 72 0.17 7.55 1.39
N ARG A 73 1.19 8.33 1.78
CA ARG A 73 1.79 9.24 0.80
C ARG A 73 2.52 8.37 -0.23
N LEU A 74 1.88 8.21 -1.40
CA LEU A 74 2.52 7.80 -2.65
C LEU A 74 3.67 8.77 -2.99
#